data_AF-A0A6C0HC68-F1
#
_entry.id   AF-A0A6C0HC68-F1
#
_cell.length_a   1.000
_cell.length_b   1.000
_cell.length_c   1.000
_cell.angle_alpha   90.00
_cell.angle_beta   90.00
_cell.angle_gamma   90.00
#
_symmetry.space_group_name_H-M   'P 1'
#
loop_
_entity.id
_entity.type
_entity.pdbx_description
1 polymer ?
#
loop_
_entity_poly.entity_id
_entity_poly.type
_entity_poly.pdbx_seq_one_letter_code
_entity_poly.pdbx_strand_id
1 'polypeptide(L)'
;MYEEEQYDNANSEPEIDMNAGYIPLEEMSDARSVSSLDTVGKKQLMYYDMVKSVDKCYHKLSRRINGNKVTIELYSTMCIPRTNIRNAASGSYLNYRCGTSDEFLFYKVGISTTEKCLGESSICFFDSPEQYERIMNTTIPADEKEAWHLRFMNEQVRRNK
;
A
#
# COMPACT_ATOMS: atom_id res chain seq x y z
N MET A 1 -37.99 15.85 46.37
CA MET A 1 -37.10 14.73 46.74
C MET A 1 -36.86 13.98 45.44
N TYR A 2 -35.66 14.16 44.88
CA TYR A 2 -35.00 13.51 43.73
C TYR A 2 -35.73 13.34 42.39
N GLU A 3 -35.28 14.10 41.39
CA GLU A 3 -35.45 13.81 39.96
C GLU A 3 -34.46 12.70 39.57
N GLU A 4 -34.94 11.62 38.97
CA GLU A 4 -34.11 10.55 38.41
C GLU A 4 -33.66 10.93 36.98
N GLU A 5 -32.38 11.26 36.83
CA GLU A 5 -31.75 11.48 35.53
C GLU A 5 -31.58 10.14 34.79
N GLN A 6 -32.15 10.03 33.58
CA GLN A 6 -31.92 8.92 32.66
C GLN A 6 -30.51 9.03 32.09
N TYR A 7 -29.64 8.07 32.43
CA TYR A 7 -28.33 7.94 31.80
C TYR A 7 -28.48 7.32 30.41
N ASP A 8 -28.25 8.12 29.37
CA ASP A 8 -28.06 7.65 28.00
C ASP A 8 -26.79 6.79 27.93
N ASN A 9 -26.97 5.48 27.73
CA ASN A 9 -25.89 4.53 27.54
C ASN A 9 -25.29 4.69 26.13
N ALA A 10 -24.29 5.59 26.00
CA ALA A 10 -23.59 5.89 24.76
C ALA A 10 -22.55 4.83 24.31
N ASN A 11 -22.59 3.61 24.84
CA ASN A 11 -21.66 2.51 24.51
C ASN A 11 -22.35 1.35 23.79
N SER A 12 -23.18 1.62 22.77
CA SER A 12 -23.52 0.59 21.79
C SER A 12 -22.38 0.43 20.80
N GLU A 13 -21.55 -0.61 20.99
CA GLU A 13 -20.61 -1.05 19.97
C GLU A 13 -21.38 -1.33 18.67
N PRO A 14 -20.88 -0.89 17.49
CA PRO A 14 -21.55 -1.19 16.25
C PRO A 14 -21.49 -2.70 16.00
N GLU A 15 -22.64 -3.38 16.12
CA GLU A 15 -22.77 -4.77 15.68
C GLU A 15 -22.46 -4.86 14.18
N ILE A 16 -21.32 -5.48 13.85
CA ILE A 16 -20.91 -5.73 12.47
C ILE A 16 -21.66 -6.98 12.01
N ASP A 17 -22.70 -6.78 11.21
CA ASP A 17 -23.38 -7.86 10.49
C ASP A 17 -22.41 -8.49 9.48
N MET A 18 -21.81 -9.62 9.88
CA MET A 18 -20.89 -10.42 9.06
C MET A 18 -21.58 -11.17 7.90
N ASN A 19 -22.92 -11.05 7.76
CA ASN A 19 -23.70 -11.75 6.75
C ASN A 19 -24.04 -10.88 5.52
N ALA A 20 -23.56 -9.63 5.47
CA ALA A 20 -23.63 -8.82 4.28
C ALA A 20 -22.71 -9.41 3.20
N GLY A 21 -23.31 -10.01 2.17
CA GLY A 21 -22.68 -10.73 1.07
C GLY A 21 -21.23 -10.33 0.78
N TYR A 22 -20.32 -11.25 1.07
CA TYR A 22 -18.90 -11.11 0.81
C TYR A 22 -18.68 -10.97 -0.70
N ILE A 23 -18.30 -9.77 -1.15
CA ILE A 23 -17.80 -9.55 -2.50
C ILE A 23 -16.30 -9.87 -2.47
N PRO A 24 -15.80 -10.80 -3.31
CA PRO A 24 -14.39 -11.16 -3.34
C PRO A 24 -13.47 -9.94 -3.53
N LEU A 25 -12.39 -9.91 -2.75
CA LEU A 25 -11.41 -8.82 -2.64
C LEU A 25 -10.81 -8.34 -3.98
N GLU A 26 -10.83 -9.17 -5.01
CA GLU A 26 -10.26 -8.87 -6.33
C GLU A 26 -11.15 -7.95 -7.18
N GLU A 27 -12.46 -7.87 -6.92
CA GLU A 27 -13.40 -7.08 -7.74
C GLU A 27 -13.52 -5.61 -7.29
N MET A 28 -13.02 -5.25 -6.11
CA MET A 28 -13.18 -3.89 -5.55
C MET A 28 -12.07 -2.90 -5.93
N SER A 29 -10.94 -3.35 -6.48
CA SER A 29 -9.82 -2.45 -6.84
C SER A 29 -10.10 -1.57 -8.07
N ASP A 30 -11.06 -1.96 -8.91
CA ASP A 30 -11.34 -1.30 -10.20
C ASP A 30 -12.46 -0.25 -10.12
N ALA A 31 -13.11 -0.08 -8.98
CA ALA A 31 -14.20 0.89 -8.79
C ALA A 31 -13.69 2.28 -8.37
N ARG A 32 -12.81 2.91 -9.16
CA ARG A 32 -12.35 4.30 -8.91
C ARG A 32 -13.32 5.37 -9.44
N SER A 33 -14.61 5.23 -9.15
CA SER A 33 -15.60 6.31 -9.30
C SER A 33 -16.53 6.36 -8.09
N VAL A 34 -16.20 7.23 -7.14
CA VAL A 34 -16.78 7.31 -5.78
C VAL A 34 -18.22 7.85 -5.75
N SER A 35 -18.78 8.27 -6.90
CA SER A 35 -20.09 8.94 -6.95
C SER A 35 -21.29 8.00 -7.05
N SER A 36 -21.09 6.69 -7.25
CA SER A 36 -22.18 5.73 -7.56
C SER A 36 -22.23 4.48 -6.67
N LEU A 37 -21.69 4.54 -5.45
CA LEU A 37 -21.76 3.42 -4.51
C LEU A 37 -22.94 3.56 -3.55
N ASP A 38 -23.69 2.48 -3.37
CA ASP A 38 -24.72 2.34 -2.34
C ASP A 38 -24.12 2.40 -0.92
N THR A 39 -24.98 2.61 0.09
CA THR A 39 -24.58 2.76 1.50
C THR A 39 -23.73 1.59 2.03
N VAL A 40 -23.97 0.37 1.54
CA VAL A 40 -23.20 -0.84 1.90
C VAL A 40 -21.77 -0.77 1.37
N GLY A 41 -21.59 -0.39 0.09
CA GLY A 41 -20.26 -0.26 -0.53
C GLY A 41 -19.43 0.84 0.14
N LYS A 42 -20.06 1.93 0.59
CA LYS A 42 -19.38 2.98 1.38
C LYS A 42 -18.87 2.46 2.72
N LYS A 43 -19.67 1.67 3.44
CA LYS A 43 -19.25 1.07 4.73
C LYS A 43 -18.09 0.10 4.55
N GLN A 44 -18.13 -0.75 3.52
CA GLN A 44 -17.06 -1.70 3.22
C GLN A 44 -15.75 -1.00 2.85
N LEU A 45 -15.81 0.06 2.04
CA LEU A 45 -14.63 0.86 1.69
C LEU A 45 -14.02 1.53 2.93
N MET A 46 -14.85 2.09 3.81
CA MET A 46 -14.39 2.69 5.07
C MET A 46 -13.72 1.64 5.97
N TYR A 47 -14.29 0.44 6.06
CA TYR A 47 -13.68 -0.66 6.80
C TYR A 47 -12.32 -1.05 6.20
N TYR A 48 -12.22 -1.14 4.88
CA TYR A 48 -10.95 -1.48 4.21
C TYR A 48 -9.87 -0.41 4.42
N ASP A 49 -10.24 0.87 4.31
CA ASP A 49 -9.34 1.99 4.62
C ASP A 49 -8.90 1.99 6.08
N MET A 50 -9.81 1.65 7.01
CA MET A 50 -9.49 1.47 8.43
C MET A 50 -8.46 0.34 8.64
N VAL A 51 -8.71 -0.84 8.07
CA VAL A 51 -7.79 -1.98 8.17
C VAL A 51 -6.39 -1.62 7.63
N LYS A 52 -6.32 -0.94 6.48
CA LYS A 52 -5.05 -0.44 5.92
C LYS A 52 -4.34 0.54 6.85
N SER A 53 -5.09 1.48 7.44
CA SER A 53 -4.51 2.51 8.33
C SER A 53 -3.91 1.96 9.63
N VAL A 54 -4.30 0.75 10.05
CA VAL A 54 -3.71 0.07 11.21
C VAL A 54 -2.30 -0.46 10.88
N ASP A 55 -2.00 -0.67 9.60
CA ASP A 55 -0.71 -1.18 9.15
C ASP A 55 0.36 -0.09 9.22
N LYS A 56 1.37 -0.31 10.06
CA LYS A 56 2.49 0.63 10.26
C LYS A 56 3.33 0.86 9.01
N CYS A 57 3.33 -0.09 8.08
CA CYS A 57 4.08 -0.03 6.83
C CYS A 57 3.20 0.45 5.66
N TYR A 58 1.94 0.81 5.90
CA TYR A 58 1.09 1.45 4.91
C TYR A 58 1.27 2.97 4.94
N HIS A 59 1.43 3.55 3.77
CA HIS A 59 1.63 4.98 3.58
C HIS A 59 0.66 5.53 2.54
N LYS A 60 0.08 6.69 2.85
CA LYS A 60 -0.81 7.43 1.95
C LYS A 60 -0.20 8.81 1.70
N LEU A 61 0.26 9.03 0.48
CA LEU A 61 0.84 10.29 0.03
C LEU A 61 -0.19 11.09 -0.76
N SER A 62 -0.20 12.41 -0.59
CA SER A 62 -1.02 13.30 -1.40
C SER A 62 -0.13 14.29 -2.14
N ARG A 63 -0.05 14.14 -3.46
CA ARG A 63 0.77 14.97 -4.34
C ARG A 63 -0.10 15.75 -5.30
N ARG A 64 0.27 16.99 -5.62
CA ARG A 64 -0.34 17.74 -6.72
C ARG A 64 0.41 17.45 -8.00
N ILE A 65 -0.26 16.82 -8.97
CA ILE A 65 0.28 16.50 -10.29
C ILE A 65 -0.63 17.18 -11.31
N ASN A 66 -0.07 18.04 -12.16
CA ASN A 66 -0.81 18.79 -13.19
C ASN A 66 -2.03 19.55 -12.61
N GLY A 67 -1.90 20.11 -11.41
CA GLY A 67 -2.98 20.82 -10.71
C GLY A 67 -3.99 19.94 -9.96
N ASN A 68 -3.99 18.63 -10.20
CA ASN A 68 -4.88 17.68 -9.53
C ASN A 68 -4.23 17.08 -8.29
N LYS A 69 -4.99 16.92 -7.20
CA LYS A 69 -4.54 16.18 -6.02
C LYS A 69 -4.68 14.69 -6.30
N VAL A 70 -3.54 14.00 -6.43
CA VAL A 70 -3.47 12.55 -6.56
C VAL A 70 -3.08 11.97 -5.22
N THR A 71 -3.81 10.95 -4.81
CA THR A 71 -3.48 10.16 -3.63
C THR A 71 -2.74 8.92 -4.09
N ILE A 72 -1.57 8.69 -3.52
CA ILE A 72 -0.70 7.55 -3.83
C ILE A 72 -0.63 6.69 -2.57
N GLU A 73 -0.94 5.41 -2.73
CA GLU A 73 -0.90 4.41 -1.66
C GLU A 73 0.32 3.52 -1.86
N LEU A 74 1.09 3.30 -0.79
CA LEU A 74 2.34 2.57 -0.83
C LEU A 74 2.49 1.69 0.40
N TYR A 75 3.15 0.56 0.21
CA TYR A 75 3.59 -0.30 1.31
C TYR A 75 5.11 -0.33 1.38
N SER A 76 5.64 -0.02 2.55
CA SER A 76 7.07 -0.15 2.82
C SER A 76 7.39 -1.54 3.36
N THR A 77 8.67 -1.89 3.26
CA THR A 77 9.25 -3.04 3.93
C THR A 77 10.21 -2.54 5.01
N MET A 78 10.13 -3.12 6.20
CA MET A 78 11.11 -2.85 7.25
C MET A 78 12.52 -3.26 6.78
N CYS A 79 13.48 -2.35 6.88
CA CYS A 79 14.89 -2.56 6.52
C CYS A 79 15.64 -3.39 7.58
N ILE A 80 15.07 -4.51 7.99
CA ILE A 80 15.67 -5.47 8.92
C ILE A 80 16.08 -6.70 8.10
N PRO A 81 17.33 -7.17 8.16
CA PRO A 81 17.74 -8.36 7.45
C PRO A 81 16.83 -9.57 7.78
N ARG A 82 16.57 -10.42 6.78
CA ARG A 82 15.69 -11.61 6.87
C ARG A 82 14.19 -11.32 7.01
N THR A 83 13.73 -10.07 6.96
CA THR A 83 12.29 -9.77 6.79
C THR A 83 11.84 -10.17 5.39
N ASN A 84 10.55 -10.53 5.25
CA ASN A 84 9.98 -10.74 3.93
C ASN A 84 9.82 -9.41 3.20
N ILE A 85 10.24 -9.38 1.95
CA ILE A 85 10.00 -8.26 1.04
C ILE A 85 8.50 -8.14 0.81
N ARG A 86 7.97 -6.92 0.92
CA ARG A 86 6.59 -6.59 0.62
C ARG A 86 6.52 -5.78 -0.67
N ASN A 87 5.62 -6.18 -1.56
CA ASN A 87 5.37 -5.42 -2.78
C ASN A 87 4.74 -4.06 -2.43
N ALA A 88 5.33 -2.99 -2.93
CA ALA A 88 4.93 -1.63 -2.60
C ALA A 88 3.60 -1.19 -3.23
N ALA A 89 3.18 -1.84 -4.31
CA ALA A 89 1.93 -1.57 -5.01
C ALA A 89 0.75 -2.33 -4.42
N SER A 90 0.89 -3.65 -4.28
CA SER A 90 -0.19 -4.53 -3.83
C SER A 90 -0.23 -4.71 -2.31
N GLY A 91 0.90 -4.52 -1.62
CA GLY A 91 1.04 -4.82 -0.21
C GLY A 91 1.17 -6.31 0.10
N SER A 92 1.31 -7.17 -0.90
CA SER A 92 1.51 -8.62 -0.71
C SER A 92 2.92 -8.92 -0.20
N TYR A 93 3.04 -9.81 0.80
CA TYR A 93 4.34 -10.34 1.23
C TYR A 93 4.83 -11.38 0.24
N LEU A 94 6.08 -11.23 -0.19
CA LEU A 94 6.75 -12.11 -1.11
C LEU A 94 7.67 -13.08 -0.35
N ASN A 95 7.94 -14.24 -0.92
CA ASN A 95 8.85 -15.25 -0.36
C ASN A 95 10.34 -14.90 -0.59
N TYR A 96 10.67 -13.63 -0.56
CA TYR A 96 12.03 -13.10 -0.74
C TYR A 96 12.44 -12.29 0.47
N ARG A 97 13.73 -12.26 0.78
CA ARG A 97 14.22 -11.69 2.03
C ARG A 97 14.98 -10.39 1.81
N CYS A 98 14.77 -9.42 2.70
CA CYS A 98 15.60 -8.22 2.76
C CYS A 98 17.01 -8.59 3.25
N GLY A 99 18.03 -7.95 2.70
CA GLY A 99 19.44 -8.19 2.98
C GLY A 99 20.05 -9.39 2.24
N THR A 100 19.36 -9.98 1.27
CA THR A 100 19.89 -11.05 0.40
C THR A 100 20.01 -10.56 -1.05
N SER A 101 20.59 -11.39 -1.92
CA SER A 101 20.64 -11.10 -3.36
C SER A 101 19.25 -11.06 -4.02
N ASP A 102 18.21 -11.53 -3.33
CA ASP A 102 16.84 -11.54 -3.83
C ASP A 102 16.31 -10.12 -4.06
N GLU A 103 16.88 -9.12 -3.39
CA GLU A 103 16.53 -7.71 -3.61
C GLU A 103 16.77 -7.26 -5.06
N PHE A 104 17.73 -7.86 -5.77
CA PHE A 104 18.02 -7.52 -7.17
C PHE A 104 16.91 -7.92 -8.13
N LEU A 105 15.95 -8.74 -7.69
CA LEU A 105 14.77 -9.08 -8.49
C LEU A 105 13.70 -7.99 -8.49
N PHE A 106 13.83 -7.01 -7.61
CA PHE A 106 12.85 -5.96 -7.42
C PHE A 106 13.47 -4.60 -7.71
N TYR A 107 12.65 -3.66 -8.12
CA TYR A 107 13.03 -2.27 -8.20
C TYR A 107 12.92 -1.65 -6.80
N LYS A 108 14.06 -1.56 -6.11
CA LYS A 108 14.18 -1.05 -4.74
C LYS A 108 14.29 0.48 -4.75
N VAL A 109 13.40 1.15 -4.03
CA VAL A 109 13.36 2.62 -3.92
C VAL A 109 13.36 3.03 -2.46
N GLY A 110 14.28 3.92 -2.09
CA GLY A 110 14.22 4.64 -0.82
C GLY A 110 13.42 5.92 -0.98
N ILE A 111 12.34 6.08 -0.21
CA ILE A 111 11.56 7.31 -0.19
C ILE A 111 11.94 8.07 1.07
N SER A 112 12.64 9.18 0.89
CA SER A 112 13.12 10.05 1.98
C SER A 112 12.39 11.40 1.99
N THR A 113 11.20 11.47 1.39
CA THR A 113 10.41 12.70 1.36
C THR A 113 9.95 13.04 2.77
N THR A 114 10.13 14.29 3.20
CA THR A 114 9.64 14.82 4.49
C THR A 114 8.12 14.99 4.54
N GLU A 115 7.38 14.32 3.65
CA GLU A 115 5.92 14.33 3.64
C GLU A 115 5.44 13.58 4.91
N LYS A 116 4.51 14.20 5.65
CA LYS A 116 4.05 13.84 7.02
C LYS A 116 3.64 12.37 7.26
N CYS A 117 3.63 11.51 6.24
CA CYS A 117 3.14 10.14 6.29
C CYS A 117 4.22 9.07 6.05
N LEU A 118 5.44 9.44 5.64
CA LEU A 118 6.58 8.52 5.64
C LEU A 118 7.51 8.90 6.79
N GLY A 119 7.79 7.93 7.66
CA GLY A 119 8.80 8.08 8.71
C GLY A 119 10.21 8.20 8.13
N GLU A 120 11.23 8.11 9.00
CA GLU A 120 12.62 8.11 8.59
C GLU A 120 12.89 6.97 7.59
N SER A 121 13.09 7.33 6.32
CA SER A 121 13.55 6.48 5.21
C SER A 121 12.77 5.15 5.04
N SER A 122 11.61 5.20 4.39
CA SER A 122 10.90 3.97 3.99
C SER A 122 11.52 3.35 2.74
N ILE A 123 11.79 2.04 2.78
CA ILE A 123 12.21 1.25 1.61
C ILE A 123 10.98 0.59 1.01
N CYS A 124 10.79 0.78 -0.29
CA CYS A 124 9.72 0.20 -1.08
C CYS A 124 10.32 -0.70 -2.16
N PHE A 125 9.66 -1.84 -2.42
CA PHE A 125 10.06 -2.77 -3.47
C PHE A 125 8.95 -2.89 -4.50
N PHE A 126 9.26 -2.58 -5.75
CA PHE A 126 8.36 -2.69 -6.89
C PHE A 126 8.79 -3.86 -7.78
N ASP A 127 7.86 -4.43 -8.55
CA ASP A 127 8.17 -5.51 -9.49
C ASP A 127 9.04 -5.01 -10.66
N SER A 128 8.83 -3.76 -11.08
CA SER A 128 9.57 -3.14 -12.18
C SER A 128 9.64 -1.62 -12.02
N PRO A 129 10.60 -0.94 -12.68
CA PRO A 129 10.64 0.52 -12.71
C PRO A 129 9.37 1.13 -13.30
N GLU A 130 8.75 0.49 -14.29
CA GLU A 130 7.48 0.96 -14.90
C GLU A 130 6.31 0.91 -13.90
N GLN A 131 6.31 -0.07 -12.97
CA GLN A 131 5.33 -0.11 -11.89
C GLN A 131 5.50 1.10 -10.96
N TYR A 132 6.74 1.45 -10.63
CA TYR A 132 7.04 2.65 -9.86
C TYR A 132 6.61 3.93 -10.59
N GLU A 133 6.94 4.08 -11.89
CA GLU A 133 6.53 5.23 -12.72
C GLU A 133 5.02 5.44 -12.68
N ARG A 134 4.26 4.35 -12.83
CA ARG A 134 2.79 4.38 -12.85
C ARG A 134 2.17 4.80 -11.52
N ILE A 135 2.73 4.31 -10.41
CA ILE A 135 2.21 4.59 -9.06
C ILE A 135 2.61 6.00 -8.61
N MET A 136 3.88 6.35 -8.80
CA MET A 136 4.44 7.63 -8.37
C MET A 136 4.18 8.77 -9.35
N ASN A 137 3.61 8.46 -10.52
CA ASN A 137 3.34 9.39 -11.62
C ASN A 137 4.60 10.19 -11.96
N THR A 138 5.69 9.45 -12.16
CA THR A 138 7.01 9.99 -12.49
C THR A 138 7.61 9.23 -13.65
N THR A 139 8.65 9.78 -14.25
CA THR A 139 9.36 9.16 -15.36
C THR A 139 10.79 8.87 -14.91
N ILE A 140 11.17 7.59 -14.96
CA ILE A 140 12.53 7.13 -14.72
C ILE A 140 13.31 7.25 -16.04
N PRO A 141 14.56 7.76 -16.02
CA PRO A 141 15.45 7.77 -17.18
C PRO A 141 15.68 6.37 -17.77
N ALA A 142 15.86 6.28 -19.09
CA ALA A 142 16.07 4.99 -19.77
C ALA A 142 17.30 4.24 -19.22
N ASP A 143 18.40 4.95 -18.97
CA ASP A 143 19.66 4.40 -18.46
C ASP A 143 19.49 3.69 -17.11
N GLU A 144 18.64 4.22 -16.22
CA GLU A 144 18.37 3.58 -14.93
C GLU A 144 17.55 2.29 -15.08
N LYS A 145 16.60 2.26 -16.02
CA LYS A 145 15.81 1.06 -16.32
C LYS A 145 16.70 -0.03 -16.90
N GLU A 146 17.61 0.34 -17.81
CA GLU A 146 18.59 -0.59 -18.37
C GLU A 146 19.54 -1.14 -17.29
N ALA A 147 20.07 -0.26 -16.43
CA ALA A 147 20.93 -0.67 -15.32
C ALA A 147 20.23 -1.59 -14.30
N TRP A 148 18.92 -1.42 -14.09
CA TRP A 148 18.13 -2.36 -13.30
C TRP A 148 17.91 -3.68 -14.05
N HIS A 149 17.56 -3.62 -15.33
CA HIS A 149 17.30 -4.80 -16.15
C HIS A 149 18.53 -5.74 -16.22
N LEU A 150 19.73 -5.16 -16.34
CA LEU A 150 20.99 -5.92 -16.29
C LEU A 150 21.18 -6.64 -14.95
N ARG A 151 20.89 -5.99 -13.83
CA ARG A 151 20.97 -6.60 -12.49
C ARG A 151 19.94 -7.72 -12.31
N PHE A 152 18.72 -7.47 -12.76
CA PHE A 152 17.62 -8.44 -12.73
C PHE A 152 17.97 -9.70 -13.54
N MET A 153 18.42 -9.54 -14.79
CA MET A 153 18.83 -10.65 -15.66
C MET A 153 19.97 -11.47 -15.04
N ASN A 154 20.98 -10.81 -14.48
CA ASN A 154 22.10 -11.49 -13.83
C ASN A 154 21.66 -12.34 -12.64
N GLU A 155 20.76 -11.83 -11.79
CA GLU A 155 20.24 -12.57 -10.64
C GLU A 155 19.34 -13.75 -11.06
N GLN A 156 18.55 -13.60 -12.13
CA GLN A 156 17.77 -14.69 -12.71
C GLN A 156 18.67 -15.82 -13.23
N VAL A 157 19.74 -15.49 -13.96
CA VAL A 157 20.71 -16.47 -14.44
C VAL A 157 21.41 -17.17 -13.28
N ARG A 158 21.74 -16.44 -12.20
CA ARG A 158 22.38 -17.01 -11.01
C ARG A 158 21.50 -18.05 -10.32
N ARG A 159 20.17 -17.84 -10.31
CA ARG A 159 19.19 -18.73 -9.67
C ARG A 159 18.83 -19.95 -10.50
N ASN A 160 18.93 -19.85 -11.82
CA ASN A 160 18.66 -20.95 -12.75
C ASN A 160 19.87 -21.89 -12.95
N LYS A 161 20.99 -21.63 -12.28
CA LYS A 161 22.17 -22.50 -12.23
C LYS A 161 22.15 -23.37 -10.99
#